data_AF-R6DB19-F1
#
_entry.id   AF-R6DB19-F1
#
_cell.length_a   1.000
_cell.length_b   1.000
_cell.length_c   1.000
_cell.angle_alpha   90.00
_cell.angle_beta   90.00
_cell.angle_gamma   90.00
#
_symmetry.space_group_name_H-M   'P 1'
#
loop_
_entity.id
_entity.type
_entity.pdbx_description
1 polymer ?
#
loop_
_entity_poly.entity_id
_entity_poly.type
_entity_poly.pdbx_seq_one_letter_code
_entity_poly.pdbx_strand_id
1 'polypeptide(L)'
;MAQKYVVVERRNPLKPQEPAKFYAMARSNRKVDTDEIISRISERSSFSIGELKGCITEFLLEMKNQLALGNIVLLGDMGSFRITIATSNATETAEKFKAATCIKISRVRFHPGAMLTDMCKAMKYTLIKPGKEEDAGGDTEIPDPNPDDGNGDETPDPAA
;
A
#
# COMPACT_ATOMS: atom_id res chain seq x y z
N MET A 1 -6.58 8.55 -20.42
CA MET A 1 -5.63 7.69 -19.69
C MET A 1 -6.29 6.34 -19.47
N ALA A 2 -5.55 5.23 -19.59
CA ALA A 2 -6.08 3.90 -19.35
C ALA A 2 -5.14 3.09 -18.45
N GLN A 3 -5.70 2.42 -17.45
CA GLN A 3 -4.97 1.48 -16.60
C GLN A 3 -4.72 0.19 -17.38
N LYS A 4 -3.44 -0.13 -17.62
CA LYS A 4 -3.05 -1.39 -18.24
C LYS A 4 -3.29 -2.55 -17.27
N TYR A 5 -3.74 -3.69 -17.77
CA TYR A 5 -3.92 -4.90 -16.96
C TYR A 5 -3.59 -6.18 -17.73
N VAL A 6 -3.28 -7.24 -17.00
CA VAL A 6 -3.19 -8.61 -17.51
C VAL A 6 -4.25 -9.48 -16.84
N VAL A 7 -4.63 -10.58 -17.48
CA VAL A 7 -5.53 -11.58 -16.90
C VAL A 7 -4.70 -12.75 -16.42
N VAL A 8 -4.82 -13.10 -15.14
CA VAL A 8 -4.07 -14.20 -14.51
C VAL A 8 -5.03 -15.20 -13.87
N GLU A 9 -4.72 -16.48 -14.00
CA GLU A 9 -5.41 -17.54 -13.28
C GLU A 9 -4.90 -17.59 -11.83
N ARG A 10 -5.80 -17.55 -10.84
CA ARG A 10 -5.47 -17.68 -9.41
C ARG A 10 -6.52 -18.50 -8.67
N ARG A 11 -6.10 -19.20 -7.62
CA ARG A 11 -7.00 -19.82 -6.64
C ARG A 11 -7.41 -18.79 -5.59
N ASN A 12 -8.63 -18.92 -5.06
CA ASN A 12 -9.11 -18.07 -3.97
C ASN A 12 -8.58 -18.58 -2.63
N PRO A 13 -7.78 -17.81 -1.87
CA PRO A 13 -7.25 -18.23 -0.57
C PRO A 13 -8.35 -18.53 0.47
N LEU A 14 -9.50 -17.85 0.39
CA LEU A 14 -10.63 -18.08 1.30
C LEU A 14 -11.40 -19.37 0.97
N LYS A 15 -11.23 -19.91 -0.24
CA LYS A 15 -11.93 -21.09 -0.74
C LYS A 15 -10.99 -21.94 -1.60
N PRO A 16 -9.98 -22.57 -1.00
CA PRO A 16 -8.91 -23.25 -1.74
C PRO A 16 -9.40 -24.48 -2.52
N GLN A 17 -10.57 -25.01 -2.17
CA GLN A 17 -11.20 -26.15 -2.85
C GLN A 17 -11.97 -25.76 -4.12
N GLU A 18 -12.26 -24.48 -4.34
CA GLU A 18 -12.87 -24.03 -5.60
C GLU A 18 -11.81 -24.03 -6.72
N PRO A 19 -12.21 -24.32 -7.97
CA PRO A 19 -11.31 -24.22 -9.12
C PRO A 19 -10.78 -22.80 -9.27
N ALA A 20 -9.61 -22.68 -9.88
CA ALA A 20 -8.99 -21.39 -10.13
C ALA A 20 -9.88 -20.52 -11.05
N LYS A 21 -9.82 -19.21 -10.84
CA LYS A 21 -10.57 -18.20 -11.59
C LYS A 21 -9.61 -17.18 -12.18
N PHE A 22 -10.07 -16.48 -13.21
CA PHE A 22 -9.29 -15.44 -13.87
C PHE A 22 -9.51 -14.08 -13.20
N TYR A 23 -8.43 -13.40 -12.87
CA TYR A 23 -8.42 -12.09 -12.22
C TYR A 23 -7.66 -11.08 -13.07
N ALA A 24 -8.18 -9.85 -13.14
CA ALA A 24 -7.45 -8.72 -13.71
C ALA A 24 -6.38 -8.25 -12.71
N MET A 25 -5.15 -8.07 -13.17
CA MET A 25 -4.05 -7.52 -12.39
C MET A 25 -3.52 -6.26 -13.08
N ALA A 26 -3.57 -5.14 -12.36
CA ALA A 26 -3.05 -3.87 -12.86
C ALA A 26 -1.54 -3.95 -13.13
N ARG A 27 -1.11 -3.28 -14.19
CA ARG A 27 0.30 -3.07 -14.54
C ARG A 27 0.62 -1.59 -14.54
N SER A 28 1.56 -1.21 -13.69
CA SER A 28 2.10 0.15 -13.63
C SER A 28 3.00 0.40 -14.83
N ASN A 29 3.00 1.63 -15.35
CA ASN A 29 3.89 2.00 -16.45
C ASN A 29 5.32 2.20 -15.96
N ARG A 30 5.50 3.01 -14.91
CA ARG A 30 6.78 3.25 -14.24
C ARG A 30 6.55 3.89 -12.88
N LYS A 31 7.61 3.96 -12.08
CA LYS A 31 7.66 4.76 -10.85
C LYS A 31 7.89 6.23 -11.22
N VAL A 32 7.24 7.13 -10.48
CA VAL A 32 7.48 8.57 -10.49
C VAL A 32 7.90 8.91 -9.05
N ASP A 33 9.04 9.55 -8.87
CA ASP A 33 9.55 9.94 -7.55
C ASP A 33 9.22 11.40 -7.21
N THR A 34 9.56 11.79 -5.98
CA THR A 34 9.29 13.14 -5.47
C THR A 34 10.04 14.21 -6.25
N ASP A 35 11.29 13.95 -6.66
CA ASP A 35 12.10 14.93 -7.38
C ASP A 35 11.50 15.21 -8.77
N GLU A 36 11.02 14.19 -9.46
CA GLU A 36 10.32 14.37 -10.73
C GLU A 36 9.01 15.16 -10.58
N ILE A 37 8.24 14.88 -9.51
CA ILE A 37 7.01 15.63 -9.21
C ILE A 37 7.34 17.11 -8.94
N ILE A 38 8.38 17.38 -8.16
CA ILE A 38 8.83 18.73 -7.83
C ILE A 38 9.24 19.50 -9.09
N SER A 39 10.04 18.89 -9.96
CA SER A 39 10.45 19.52 -11.23
C SER A 39 9.23 19.94 -12.06
N ARG A 40 8.27 19.03 -12.24
CA ARG A 40 7.04 19.31 -12.99
C ARG A 40 6.17 20.39 -12.33
N ILE A 41 6.15 20.49 -10.99
CA ILE A 41 5.42 21.53 -10.26
C ILE A 41 6.11 22.89 -10.46
N SER A 42 7.43 22.92 -10.32
CA SER A 42 8.21 24.15 -10.48
C SER A 42 8.06 24.74 -11.89
N GLU A 43 7.99 23.91 -12.93
CA GLU A 43 7.73 24.37 -14.32
C GLU A 43 6.38 25.07 -14.53
N ARG A 44 5.39 24.80 -13.67
CA ARG A 44 4.01 25.34 -13.80
C ARG A 44 3.57 26.22 -12.63
N SER A 45 4.50 26.58 -11.74
CA SER A 45 4.24 27.40 -10.56
C SER A 45 5.39 28.36 -10.29
N SER A 46 5.22 29.27 -9.34
CA SER A 46 6.29 30.19 -8.91
C SER A 46 7.17 29.62 -7.79
N PHE A 47 6.91 28.40 -7.32
CA PHE A 47 7.70 27.79 -6.25
C PHE A 47 9.06 27.33 -6.76
N SER A 48 10.10 27.68 -6.03
CA SER A 48 11.43 27.11 -6.23
C SER A 48 11.44 25.63 -5.85
N ILE A 49 12.38 24.88 -6.44
CA ILE A 49 12.63 23.48 -6.10
C ILE A 49 12.92 23.33 -4.58
N GLY A 50 13.66 24.27 -3.99
CA GLY A 50 13.99 24.27 -2.56
C GLY A 50 12.75 24.41 -1.68
N GLU A 51 11.84 25.34 -2.00
CA GLU A 51 10.59 25.53 -1.27
C GLU A 51 9.69 24.29 -1.36
N LEU A 52 9.59 23.67 -2.54
CA LEU A 52 8.78 22.46 -2.71
C LEU A 52 9.33 21.28 -1.90
N LYS A 53 10.65 21.07 -1.89
CA LYS A 53 11.31 20.04 -1.07
C LYS A 53 11.09 20.28 0.43
N GLY A 54 11.28 21.52 0.88
CA GLY A 54 11.06 21.91 2.26
C GLY A 54 9.59 21.70 2.67
N CYS A 55 8.65 22.16 1.84
CA CYS A 55 7.23 22.04 2.10
C CYS A 55 6.78 20.58 2.24
N ILE A 56 7.15 19.70 1.32
CA ILE A 56 6.80 18.27 1.39
C ILE A 56 7.38 17.62 2.67
N THR A 57 8.61 17.99 3.03
CA THR A 57 9.30 17.44 4.22
C THR A 57 8.63 17.91 5.51
N GLU A 58 8.43 19.22 5.67
CA GLU A 58 7.78 19.80 6.86
C GLU A 58 6.34 19.29 7.02
N PHE A 59 5.62 19.15 5.90
CA PHE A 59 4.27 18.60 5.91
C PHE A 59 4.25 17.15 6.37
N LEU A 60 5.18 16.31 5.91
CA LEU A 60 5.30 14.93 6.38
C LEU A 60 5.65 14.86 7.89
N LEU A 61 6.52 15.76 8.37
CA LEU A 61 6.84 15.86 9.79
C LEU A 61 5.62 16.21 10.63
N GLU A 62 4.82 17.18 10.19
CA GLU A 62 3.61 17.56 10.91
C GLU A 62 2.54 16.46 10.87
N MET A 63 2.38 15.78 9.75
CA MET A 63 1.52 14.60 9.67
C MET A 63 1.94 13.51 10.66
N LYS A 64 3.24 13.24 10.76
CA LYS A 64 3.79 12.29 11.74
C LYS A 64 3.45 12.70 13.16
N ASN A 65 3.61 13.98 13.51
CA ASN A 65 3.27 14.51 14.84
C ASN A 65 1.80 14.28 15.16
N GLN A 66 0.89 14.66 14.27
CA GLN A 66 -0.54 14.52 14.48
C GLN A 66 -0.99 13.06 14.58
N LEU A 67 -0.44 12.17 13.74
CA LEU A 67 -0.72 10.74 13.82
C LEU A 67 -0.21 10.10 15.13
N ALA A 68 0.94 10.56 15.64
CA ALA A 68 1.48 10.10 16.92
C ALA A 68 0.60 10.50 18.11
N LEU A 69 -0.11 11.62 18.00
CA LEU A 69 -1.12 12.07 18.98
C LEU A 69 -2.46 11.31 18.85
N GLY A 70 -2.59 10.40 17.88
CA GLY A 70 -3.82 9.65 17.63
C GLY A 70 -4.87 10.42 16.80
N ASN A 71 -4.52 11.59 16.26
CA ASN A 71 -5.41 12.37 15.41
C ASN A 71 -5.55 11.75 14.01
N ILE A 72 -6.63 12.13 13.33
CA ILE A 72 -6.81 11.86 11.90
C ILE A 72 -6.33 13.09 11.14
N VAL A 73 -5.41 12.89 10.19
CA VAL A 73 -4.95 13.96 9.30
C VAL A 73 -5.82 13.93 8.05
N LEU A 74 -6.69 14.92 7.88
CA LEU A 74 -7.51 15.11 6.68
C LEU A 74 -6.89 16.19 5.78
N LEU A 75 -6.58 15.82 4.55
CA LEU A 75 -5.86 16.66 3.60
C LEU A 75 -6.71 16.93 2.36
N GLY A 76 -7.78 17.71 2.55
CA GLY A 76 -8.70 18.12 1.49
C GLY A 76 -9.09 16.96 0.57
N ASP A 77 -8.98 17.21 -0.74
CA ASP A 77 -9.32 16.23 -1.78
C ASP A 77 -8.33 15.08 -1.93
N MET A 78 -7.15 15.16 -1.29
CA MET A 78 -6.19 14.06 -1.31
C MET A 78 -6.72 12.87 -0.52
N GLY A 79 -7.29 13.12 0.67
CA GLY A 79 -7.86 12.08 1.53
C GLY A 79 -7.43 12.20 2.98
N SER A 80 -7.53 11.10 3.72
CA SER A 80 -7.22 11.08 5.15
C SER A 80 -6.27 9.97 5.56
N PHE A 81 -5.46 10.25 6.59
CA PHE A 81 -4.54 9.32 7.22
C PHE A 81 -4.97 9.10 8.67
N ARG A 82 -5.02 7.84 9.09
CA ARG A 82 -5.32 7.47 10.48
C ARG A 82 -4.49 6.28 10.95
N ILE A 83 -4.26 6.19 12.25
CA ILE A 83 -3.70 4.98 12.87
C ILE A 83 -4.79 3.91 13.00
N THR A 84 -4.42 2.68 12.68
CA THR A 84 -5.20 1.46 12.94
C THR A 84 -4.34 0.46 13.67
N ILE A 85 -4.97 -0.42 14.45
CA ILE A 85 -4.28 -1.41 15.26
C ILE A 85 -4.65 -2.79 14.74
N ALA A 86 -3.68 -3.70 14.68
CA ALA A 86 -3.94 -5.11 14.47
C ALA A 86 -3.63 -5.93 15.70
N THR A 87 -4.57 -6.82 16.01
CA THR A 87 -4.49 -7.78 17.10
C THR A 87 -3.87 -9.08 16.58
N SER A 88 -2.92 -9.65 17.32
CA SER A 88 -2.42 -11.01 17.10
C SER A 88 -3.19 -12.01 17.95
N ASN A 89 -3.27 -11.74 19.26
CA ASN A 89 -3.86 -12.63 20.23
C ASN A 89 -5.21 -12.05 20.68
N ALA A 90 -6.30 -12.56 20.09
CA ALA A 90 -7.64 -12.20 20.51
C ALA A 90 -7.98 -12.83 21.85
N THR A 91 -8.76 -12.14 22.69
CA THR A 91 -9.23 -12.65 23.97
C THR A 91 -10.73 -12.90 23.91
N GLU A 92 -11.21 -13.88 24.67
CA GLU A 92 -12.64 -14.24 24.75
C GLU A 92 -13.48 -13.13 25.40
N THR A 93 -12.90 -12.39 26.34
CA THR A 93 -13.56 -11.30 27.07
C THR A 93 -12.69 -10.04 27.07
N ALA A 94 -13.31 -8.89 27.32
CA ALA A 94 -12.62 -7.60 27.35
C ALA A 94 -11.68 -7.46 28.56
N GLU A 95 -12.02 -8.08 29.70
CA GLU A 95 -11.24 -8.01 30.94
C GLU A 95 -9.90 -8.74 30.80
N LYS A 96 -9.84 -9.78 29.97
CA LYS A 96 -8.61 -10.52 29.67
C LYS A 96 -7.69 -9.77 28.70
N PHE A 97 -8.17 -8.71 28.04
CA PHE A 97 -7.40 -8.00 27.01
C PHE A 97 -6.26 -7.20 27.64
N LYS A 98 -5.03 -7.48 27.21
CA LYS A 98 -3.84 -6.73 27.61
C LYS A 98 -3.16 -6.16 26.38
N ALA A 99 -3.11 -4.84 26.28
CA ALA A 99 -2.55 -4.15 25.13
C ALA A 99 -1.16 -4.68 24.73
N ALA A 100 -0.27 -4.87 25.71
CA ALA A 100 1.11 -5.31 25.49
C ALA A 100 1.24 -6.70 24.83
N THR A 101 0.26 -7.59 24.98
CA THR A 101 0.32 -8.97 24.46
C THR A 101 -0.67 -9.23 23.33
N CYS A 102 -1.76 -8.47 23.27
CA CYS A 102 -2.81 -8.63 22.28
C CYS A 102 -2.59 -7.77 21.04
N ILE A 103 -2.02 -6.56 21.20
CA ILE A 103 -1.72 -5.68 20.07
C ILE A 103 -0.41 -6.11 19.43
N LYS A 104 -0.47 -6.45 18.13
CA LYS A 104 0.71 -6.80 17.34
C LYS A 104 1.43 -5.57 16.81
N ILE A 105 0.68 -4.67 16.17
CA ILE A 105 1.25 -3.55 15.41
C ILE A 105 0.22 -2.46 15.13
N SER A 106 0.68 -1.21 15.13
CA SER A 106 -0.05 -0.05 14.60
C SER A 106 0.33 0.21 13.14
N ARG A 107 -0.65 0.55 12.30
CA ARG A 107 -0.47 0.87 10.88
C ARG A 107 -1.09 2.21 10.55
N VAL A 108 -0.39 3.02 9.77
CA VAL A 108 -0.99 4.17 9.09
C VAL A 108 -1.85 3.66 7.94
N ARG A 109 -3.11 4.10 7.88
CA ARG A 109 -4.04 3.79 6.79
C ARG A 109 -4.40 5.07 6.07
N PHE A 110 -4.25 5.05 4.75
CA PHE A 110 -4.72 6.10 3.86
C PHE A 110 -6.12 5.74 3.33
N HIS A 111 -7.02 6.72 3.35
CA HIS A 111 -8.30 6.67 2.68
C HIS A 111 -8.32 7.74 1.58
N PRO A 112 -8.46 7.37 0.30
CA PRO A 112 -8.40 8.32 -0.81
C PRO A 112 -9.60 9.29 -0.76
N GLY A 113 -9.34 10.57 -1.03
CA GLY A 113 -10.36 11.60 -1.13
C GLY A 113 -11.16 11.56 -2.43
N ALA A 114 -12.07 12.51 -2.59
CA ALA A 114 -13.01 12.57 -3.71
C ALA A 114 -12.28 12.62 -5.06
N MET A 115 -11.28 13.49 -5.22
CA MET A 115 -10.54 13.65 -6.48
C MET A 115 -9.91 12.34 -6.97
N LEU A 116 -9.32 11.54 -6.05
CA LEU A 116 -8.71 10.25 -6.40
C LEU A 116 -9.77 9.17 -6.70
N THR A 117 -10.85 9.13 -5.91
CA THR A 117 -11.92 8.14 -6.11
C THR A 117 -12.72 8.43 -7.38
N ASP A 118 -12.94 9.69 -7.74
CA ASP A 118 -13.62 10.08 -8.97
C ASP A 118 -12.78 9.79 -10.21
N MET A 119 -11.46 9.99 -10.14
CA MET A 119 -10.54 9.51 -11.18
C MET A 119 -10.67 8.00 -11.40
N CYS A 120 -10.79 7.20 -10.33
CA CYS A 120 -10.99 5.75 -10.44
C CYS A 120 -12.33 5.39 -11.12
N LYS A 121 -13.41 6.13 -10.85
CA LYS A 121 -14.73 5.90 -11.49
C LYS A 121 -14.68 6.17 -13.00
N ALA A 122 -13.88 7.14 -13.44
CA ALA A 122 -13.72 7.48 -14.86
C ALA A 122 -12.62 6.67 -15.57
N MET A 123 -11.96 5.73 -14.87
CA MET A 123 -10.82 5.00 -15.40
C MET A 123 -11.21 4.07 -16.55
N LYS A 124 -10.48 4.14 -17.66
CA LYS A 124 -10.57 3.17 -18.76
C LYS A 124 -9.50 2.09 -18.57
N TYR A 125 -9.72 0.90 -19.14
CA TYR A 125 -8.80 -0.24 -18.99
C TYR A 125 -8.30 -0.75 -20.34
N THR A 126 -7.04 -1.18 -20.38
CA THR A 126 -6.41 -1.74 -21.58
C THR A 126 -5.75 -3.07 -21.26
N LEU A 127 -6.16 -4.13 -21.93
CA LEU A 127 -5.58 -5.47 -21.78
C LEU A 127 -4.21 -5.52 -22.48
N ILE A 128 -3.17 -5.88 -21.75
CA ILE A 128 -1.87 -6.27 -22.33
C ILE A 128 -1.95 -7.75 -22.70
N LYS A 129 -1.84 -8.06 -23.98
CA LYS A 129 -1.68 -9.45 -24.44
C LYS A 129 -0.20 -9.84 -24.32
N PRO A 130 0.14 -11.01 -23.73
CA PRO A 130 1.51 -11.51 -23.77
C PRO A 130 1.89 -11.75 -25.24
N GLY A 131 2.95 -11.10 -25.72
CA GLY A 131 3.49 -11.28 -27.09
C GLY A 131 3.52 -10.05 -28.01
N LYS A 132 3.25 -8.83 -27.53
CA LYS A 132 3.68 -7.60 -28.23
C LYS A 132 4.59 -6.81 -27.30
N GLU A 133 5.90 -6.95 -27.53
CA GLU A 133 6.93 -6.08 -26.97
C GLU A 133 6.65 -4.64 -27.41
N GLU A 134 6.44 -3.75 -26.45
CA GLU A 134 6.82 -2.35 -26.60
C GLU A 134 8.03 -2.17 -25.67
N ASP A 135 9.19 -1.97 -26.28
CA ASP A 135 10.44 -1.59 -25.66
C ASP A 135 10.24 -0.45 -24.66
N ALA A 136 10.41 -0.74 -23.38
CA ALA A 136 10.73 0.26 -22.36
C ALA A 136 11.45 -0.47 -21.23
N GLY A 137 12.78 -0.52 -21.34
CA GLY A 137 13.67 -1.02 -20.30
C GLY A 137 13.43 -0.30 -18.96
N GLY A 138 13.45 -1.10 -17.90
CA GLY A 138 13.34 -0.63 -16.53
C GLY A 138 13.07 -1.84 -15.64
N ASP A 139 14.14 -2.36 -15.04
CA ASP A 139 14.12 -3.48 -14.09
C ASP A 139 12.92 -3.37 -13.15
N THR A 140 11.97 -4.28 -13.34
CA THR A 140 10.92 -4.53 -12.37
C THR A 140 11.32 -5.77 -11.61
N GLU A 141 12.05 -5.56 -10.51
CA GLU A 141 12.07 -6.54 -9.43
C GLU A 141 10.61 -6.83 -9.06
N ILE A 142 10.19 -8.06 -9.32
CA ILE A 142 8.94 -8.61 -8.81
C ILE A 142 9.12 -8.63 -7.29
N PRO A 143 8.32 -7.89 -6.50
CA PRO A 143 8.37 -8.06 -5.06
C PRO A 143 7.86 -9.47 -4.76
N ASP A 144 8.70 -10.31 -4.17
CA ASP A 144 8.33 -11.64 -3.73
C ASP A 144 7.04 -11.56 -2.90
N PRO A 145 5.97 -12.26 -3.30
CA PRO A 145 4.82 -12.39 -2.44
C PRO A 145 5.21 -13.45 -1.41
N ASN A 146 5.58 -12.99 -0.21
CA ASN A 146 5.64 -13.71 1.06
C ASN A 146 7.05 -14.01 1.60
N PRO A 147 7.53 -13.30 2.64
CA PRO A 147 8.50 -13.85 3.58
C PRO A 147 7.71 -14.46 4.74
N ASP A 148 7.12 -15.63 4.52
CA ASP A 148 6.57 -16.43 5.62
C ASP A 148 6.73 -17.90 5.24
N ASP A 149 7.95 -18.40 5.47
CA ASP A 149 8.26 -19.81 5.67
C ASP A 149 9.49 -19.88 6.58
N GLY A 150 9.20 -19.99 7.87
CA GLY A 150 10.18 -20.27 8.93
C GLY A 150 9.52 -21.11 10.00
N ASN A 151 8.85 -22.19 9.59
CA ASN A 151 8.42 -23.27 10.47
C ASN A 151 9.67 -23.96 11.05
N GLY A 152 9.93 -23.73 12.33
CA GLY A 152 10.89 -24.46 13.14
C GLY A 152 10.16 -25.08 14.32
N ASP A 153 9.33 -26.07 14.03
CA ASP A 153 8.71 -26.94 15.03
C ASP A 153 9.68 -28.09 15.30
N GLU A 154 10.46 -27.97 16.37
CA GLU A 154 11.08 -29.12 17.05
C GLU A 154 10.94 -28.94 18.55
N THR A 155 10.00 -29.66 19.15
CA THR A 155 10.09 -30.25 20.49
C THR A 155 9.17 -31.47 20.54
N PRO A 156 9.37 -32.46 21.44
CA PRO A 156 10.27 -32.57 22.60
C PRO A 156 11.14 -33.86 22.56
N ASP A 157 12.09 -34.14 23.47
CA ASP A 157 11.88 -34.77 24.80
C ASP A 157 13.27 -35.18 25.41
N PRO A 158 13.38 -35.90 26.55
CA PRO A 158 13.59 -35.44 27.93
C PRO A 158 14.97 -35.79 28.53
N ALA A 159 15.14 -35.41 29.81
CA ALA A 159 16.03 -36.00 30.82
C ALA A 159 17.54 -35.67 30.77
N ALA A 160 17.98 -34.79 31.68
CA ALA A 160 18.83 -35.09 32.84
C ALA A 160 19.18 -33.78 33.59
#